data_AF-A0A2Z6D1H2-F1
#
_entry.id   AF-A0A2Z6D1H2-F1
#
_cell.length_a   1.000
_cell.length_b   1.000
_cell.length_c   1.000
_cell.angle_alpha   90.00
_cell.angle_beta   90.00
_cell.angle_gamma   90.00
#
_symmetry.space_group_name_H-M   'P 1'
#
loop_
_entity.id
_entity.type
_entity.pdbx_description
1 polymer ?
#
loop_
_entity_poly.entity_id
_entity_poly.type
_entity_poly.pdbx_seq_one_letter_code
_entity_poly.pdbx_strand_id
1 'polypeptide(L)'
;MYRISISPQLDHNLENTAALKKSVEELENWLNSEFVYEIYSANIGKELKITLSRKDAIYLIGNRCKHSLLRSNSILEKIVKLYKNSGVILDPGTEILIIEDIDNWLFDDFGGYHFTKLCELSANIYYGIVEYIRPIYVKCLVRTDEIGYSYKMPDELTESESKFEYYELLNRTRSPFLPAIETCEHLEERY
;
A
#
# COMPACT_ATOMS: atom_id res chain seq x y z
N MET A 1 25.94 -6.37 -3.48
CA MET A 1 24.58 -6.03 -3.95
C MET A 1 24.43 -6.69 -5.32
N TYR A 2 23.44 -7.56 -5.50
CA TYR A 2 23.36 -8.49 -6.63
C TYR A 2 23.03 -7.79 -7.95
N ARG A 3 23.59 -8.27 -9.08
CA ARG A 3 23.45 -7.61 -10.40
C ARG A 3 22.00 -7.46 -10.83
N ILE A 4 21.16 -8.47 -10.58
CA ILE A 4 19.74 -8.43 -10.93
C ILE A 4 18.96 -7.35 -10.15
N SER A 5 19.40 -7.00 -8.94
CA SER A 5 18.79 -5.93 -8.14
C SER A 5 19.22 -4.53 -8.59
N ILE A 6 20.38 -4.40 -9.25
CA ILE A 6 20.95 -3.12 -9.69
C ILE A 6 20.58 -2.82 -11.14
N SER A 7 20.60 -3.83 -12.01
CA SER A 7 20.30 -3.72 -13.43
C SER A 7 19.58 -4.99 -13.89
N PRO A 8 18.30 -5.14 -13.55
CA PRO A 8 17.52 -6.26 -14.01
C PRO A 8 17.45 -6.21 -15.55
N GLN A 9 17.99 -7.23 -16.21
CA GLN A 9 17.91 -7.39 -17.68
C GLN A 9 16.51 -7.90 -18.05
N LEU A 10 15.52 -7.05 -17.77
CA LEU A 10 14.12 -7.27 -18.11
C LEU A 10 13.81 -6.52 -19.40
N ASP A 11 12.75 -6.94 -20.09
CA ASP A 11 12.33 -6.33 -21.35
C ASP A 11 12.09 -4.82 -21.19
N HIS A 12 12.71 -4.00 -22.04
CA HIS A 12 12.64 -2.54 -21.99
C HIS A 12 11.45 -1.97 -22.77
N ASN A 13 10.53 -2.82 -23.22
CA ASN A 13 9.33 -2.36 -23.93
C ASN A 13 8.43 -1.54 -22.98
N LEU A 14 8.24 -0.27 -23.34
CA LEU A 14 7.39 0.66 -22.57
C LEU A 14 5.94 0.16 -22.46
N GLU A 15 5.41 -0.53 -23.47
CA GLU A 15 4.06 -1.10 -23.43
C GLU A 15 3.92 -2.11 -22.28
N ASN A 16 4.96 -2.90 -21.99
CA ASN A 16 4.96 -3.89 -20.91
C ASN A 16 5.03 -3.25 -19.51
N THR A 17 5.39 -1.97 -19.42
CA THR A 17 5.45 -1.22 -18.15
C THR A 17 4.21 -0.38 -17.87
N ALA A 18 3.32 -0.23 -18.86
CA ALA A 18 2.17 0.67 -18.77
C ALA A 18 1.22 0.32 -17.63
N ALA A 19 0.90 -0.97 -17.45
CA ALA A 19 0.03 -1.43 -16.37
C ALA A 19 0.63 -1.16 -15.00
N LEU A 20 1.91 -1.50 -14.79
CA LEU A 20 2.61 -1.23 -13.53
C LEU A 20 2.67 0.27 -13.22
N LYS A 21 3.03 1.09 -14.21
CA LYS A 21 3.07 2.54 -14.06
C LYS A 21 1.71 3.09 -13.63
N LYS A 22 0.65 2.68 -14.34
CA LYS A 22 -0.72 3.08 -14.02
C LYS A 22 -1.11 2.69 -12.58
N SER A 23 -0.85 1.44 -12.17
CA SER A 23 -1.18 0.99 -10.81
C SER A 23 -0.42 1.77 -9.72
N VAL A 24 0.83 2.14 -9.97
CA VAL A 24 1.62 2.97 -9.05
C VAL A 24 1.05 4.39 -8.98
N GLU A 25 0.74 5.00 -10.12
CA GLU A 25 0.13 6.33 -10.18
C GLU A 25 -1.24 6.35 -9.49
N GLU A 26 -2.07 5.32 -9.67
CA GLU A 26 -3.36 5.17 -9.00
C GLU A 26 -3.21 5.07 -7.48
N LEU A 27 -2.28 4.23 -6.97
CA LEU A 27 -2.01 4.15 -5.54
C LEU A 27 -1.50 5.48 -4.99
N GLU A 28 -0.56 6.13 -5.68
CA GLU A 28 0.02 7.40 -5.24
C GLU A 28 -1.05 8.50 -5.18
N ASN A 29 -1.87 8.63 -6.24
CA ASN A 29 -2.96 9.59 -6.29
C ASN A 29 -3.97 9.34 -5.18
N TRP A 30 -4.35 8.08 -4.94
CA TRP A 30 -5.26 7.72 -3.87
C TRP A 30 -4.68 8.04 -2.49
N LEU A 31 -3.42 7.71 -2.22
CA LEU A 31 -2.75 8.02 -0.95
C LEU A 31 -2.65 9.53 -0.69
N ASN A 32 -2.38 10.32 -1.72
CA ASN A 32 -2.22 11.77 -1.60
C ASN A 32 -3.55 12.53 -1.62
N SER A 33 -4.66 11.89 -2.01
CA SER A 33 -5.98 12.51 -1.95
C SER A 33 -6.41 12.80 -0.50
N GLU A 34 -7.00 13.98 -0.32
CA GLU A 34 -7.60 14.38 0.95
C GLU A 34 -9.06 13.93 1.02
N PHE A 35 -9.51 13.63 2.24
CA PHE A 35 -10.91 13.40 2.54
C PHE A 35 -11.30 14.19 3.79
N VAL A 36 -12.59 14.52 3.86
CA VAL A 36 -13.18 15.16 5.04
C VAL A 36 -13.90 14.08 5.83
N TYR A 37 -13.63 14.05 7.13
CA TYR A 37 -14.21 13.08 8.03
C TYR A 37 -14.91 13.81 9.18
N GLU A 38 -16.20 13.53 9.35
CA GLU A 38 -17.01 14.10 10.42
C GLU A 38 -16.93 13.17 11.63
N ILE A 39 -16.36 13.67 12.74
CA ILE A 39 -16.26 12.91 13.99
C ILE A 39 -17.02 13.60 15.11
N TYR A 40 -17.50 12.81 16.06
CA TYR A 40 -17.88 13.30 17.36
C TYR A 40 -16.77 12.98 18.37
N SER A 41 -16.08 14.00 18.87
CA SER A 41 -15.11 13.86 19.96
C SER A 41 -15.86 13.81 21.27
N ALA A 42 -16.02 12.60 21.83
CA ALA A 42 -16.76 12.37 23.05
C ALA A 42 -16.11 13.05 24.26
N ASN A 43 -14.77 13.09 24.27
CA ASN A 43 -13.99 13.68 25.35
C ASN A 43 -14.11 15.21 25.45
N ILE A 44 -14.48 15.90 24.36
CA ILE A 44 -14.71 17.35 24.38
C ILE A 44 -16.16 17.74 24.06
N GLY A 45 -17.02 16.76 23.74
CA GLY A 45 -18.43 16.94 23.43
C GLY A 45 -18.68 17.78 22.17
N LYS A 46 -17.88 17.61 21.11
CA LYS A 46 -18.00 18.41 19.88
C LYS A 46 -17.96 17.56 18.62
N GLU A 47 -18.78 17.96 17.65
CA GLU A 47 -18.66 17.52 16.27
C GLU A 47 -17.53 18.29 15.57
N LEU A 48 -16.66 17.58 14.89
CA LEU A 48 -15.49 18.10 14.20
C LEU A 48 -15.46 17.61 12.77
N LYS A 49 -15.01 18.47 11.86
CA LYS A 49 -14.67 18.08 10.49
C LYS A 49 -13.16 18.04 10.34
N ILE A 50 -12.60 16.84 10.33
CA ILE A 50 -11.17 16.64 10.16
C ILE A 50 -10.88 16.46 8.67
N THR A 51 -9.92 17.21 8.14
CA THR A 51 -9.40 17.01 6.79
C THR A 51 -8.00 16.41 6.88
N LEU A 52 -7.76 15.32 6.15
CA LEU A 52 -6.47 14.65 6.11
C LEU A 52 -6.27 13.90 4.79
N SER A 53 -5.01 13.71 4.41
CA SER A 53 -4.67 12.78 3.33
C SER A 53 -4.88 11.33 3.77
N ARG A 54 -5.23 10.45 2.83
CA ARG A 54 -5.33 9.00 3.11
C ARG A 54 -4.01 8.43 3.63
N LYS A 55 -2.88 8.94 3.13
CA LYS A 55 -1.53 8.63 3.62
C LYS A 55 -1.33 8.99 5.09
N ASP A 56 -1.73 10.19 5.50
CA ASP A 56 -1.62 10.61 6.90
C ASP A 56 -2.53 9.79 7.80
N ALA A 57 -3.75 9.49 7.36
CA ALA A 57 -4.67 8.60 8.08
C ALA A 57 -4.04 7.23 8.32
N ILE A 58 -3.55 6.56 7.27
CA ILE A 58 -2.89 5.25 7.37
C ILE A 58 -1.65 5.32 8.27
N TYR A 59 -0.86 6.39 8.17
CA TYR A 59 0.30 6.59 9.04
C TYR A 59 -0.10 6.72 10.51
N LEU A 60 -1.15 7.47 10.82
CA LEU A 60 -1.67 7.64 12.18
C LEU A 60 -2.12 6.29 12.74
N ILE A 61 -2.89 5.50 11.98
CA ILE A 61 -3.37 4.17 12.39
C ILE A 61 -2.20 3.22 12.62
N GLY A 62 -1.30 3.12 11.65
CA GLY A 62 -0.17 2.20 11.70
C GLY A 62 0.75 2.47 12.89
N ASN A 63 0.98 3.75 13.23
CA ASN A 63 1.74 4.11 14.42
C ASN A 63 0.94 3.86 15.71
N ARG A 64 -0.37 4.16 15.71
CA ARG A 64 -1.24 3.91 16.87
C ARG A 64 -1.32 2.42 17.23
N CYS A 65 -1.39 1.53 16.24
CA CYS A 65 -1.38 0.07 16.43
C CYS A 65 -0.06 -0.44 17.03
N LYS A 66 1.07 0.22 16.72
CA LYS A 66 2.42 -0.23 17.11
C LYS A 66 2.86 0.29 18.47
N HIS A 67 2.33 1.42 18.91
CA HIS A 67 2.81 2.13 20.09
C HIS A 67 1.73 2.28 21.15
N SER A 68 2.10 2.04 22.41
CA SER A 68 1.27 2.45 23.54
C SER A 68 1.17 3.97 23.60
N LEU A 69 0.05 4.47 24.13
CA LEU A 69 -0.27 5.91 24.26
C LEU A 69 0.91 6.76 24.77
N LEU A 70 1.69 6.21 25.70
CA LEU A 70 2.84 6.88 26.34
C LEU A 70 4.06 7.10 25.43
N ARG A 71 4.14 6.46 24.26
CA ARG A 71 5.24 6.64 23.28
C ARG A 71 4.83 7.47 22.06
N SER A 72 3.61 8.01 22.06
CA SER A 72 2.98 8.62 20.89
C SER A 72 3.04 10.15 20.84
N ASN A 73 4.04 10.81 21.45
CA ASN A 73 4.11 12.29 21.44
C ASN A 73 4.02 12.89 20.03
N SER A 74 4.68 12.28 19.03
CA SER A 74 4.60 12.74 17.64
C SER A 74 3.23 12.50 16.98
N ILE A 75 2.50 11.47 17.40
CA ILE A 75 1.11 11.25 16.97
C ILE A 75 0.22 12.30 17.65
N LEU A 76 0.39 12.49 18.96
CA LEU A 76 -0.38 13.45 19.74
C LEU A 76 -0.24 14.87 19.18
N GLU A 77 0.96 15.30 18.81
CA GLU A 77 1.18 16.59 18.15
C GLU A 77 0.40 16.74 16.84
N LYS A 78 0.40 15.68 15.99
CA LYS A 78 -0.37 15.66 14.75
C LYS A 78 -1.87 15.76 15.02
N ILE A 79 -2.34 15.04 16.02
CA ILE A 79 -3.74 15.00 16.45
C ILE A 79 -4.21 16.36 16.95
N VAL A 80 -3.45 16.95 17.88
CA VAL A 80 -3.71 18.28 18.43
C VAL A 80 -3.77 19.30 17.31
N LYS A 81 -2.88 19.19 16.31
CA LYS A 81 -2.91 20.04 15.11
C LYS A 81 -4.18 19.85 14.29
N LEU A 82 -4.65 18.62 14.08
CA LEU A 82 -5.92 18.34 13.39
C LEU A 82 -7.12 18.97 14.10
N TYR A 83 -7.21 18.81 15.43
CA TYR A 83 -8.27 19.40 16.25
C TYR A 83 -8.24 20.94 16.21
N LYS A 84 -7.06 21.54 16.32
CA LYS A 84 -6.88 23.00 16.20
C LYS A 84 -7.26 23.51 14.82
N ASN A 85 -6.87 22.81 13.75
CA ASN A 85 -7.24 23.14 12.38
C ASN A 85 -8.76 23.03 12.15
N SER A 86 -9.43 22.18 12.93
CA SER A 86 -10.90 22.02 12.92
C SER A 86 -11.61 23.09 13.78
N GLY A 87 -10.89 24.09 14.30
CA GLY A 87 -11.45 25.20 15.07
C GLY A 87 -11.56 24.96 16.58
N VAL A 88 -10.95 23.89 17.11
CA VAL A 88 -10.99 23.58 18.55
C VAL A 88 -9.84 24.25 19.28
N ILE A 89 -10.16 24.94 20.38
CA ILE A 89 -9.19 25.35 21.39
C ILE A 89 -9.08 24.21 22.41
N LEU A 90 -7.87 23.68 22.59
CA LEU A 90 -7.58 22.60 23.53
C LEU A 90 -6.84 23.17 24.74
N ASP A 91 -7.33 22.87 25.93
CA ASP A 91 -6.66 23.22 27.18
C ASP A 91 -5.51 22.24 27.48
N PRO A 92 -4.46 22.69 28.21
CA PRO A 92 -3.39 21.80 28.65
C PRO A 92 -3.95 20.61 29.44
N GLY A 93 -3.65 19.39 29.00
CA GLY A 93 -4.13 18.14 29.60
C GLY A 93 -5.30 17.48 28.87
N THR A 94 -6.13 18.21 28.13
CA THR A 94 -7.20 17.65 27.28
C THR A 94 -6.63 16.89 26.07
N GLU A 95 -5.39 17.19 25.71
CA GLU A 95 -4.61 16.55 24.65
C GLU A 95 -4.52 15.02 24.82
N ILE A 96 -4.44 14.51 26.05
CA ILE A 96 -4.38 13.07 26.30
C ILE A 96 -5.75 12.41 26.04
N LEU A 97 -6.84 13.10 26.39
CA LEU A 97 -8.19 12.57 26.27
C LEU A 97 -8.60 12.40 24.79
N ILE A 98 -8.21 13.34 23.93
CA ILE A 98 -8.53 13.25 22.49
C ILE A 98 -7.78 12.12 21.77
N ILE A 99 -6.79 11.46 22.39
CA ILE A 99 -6.17 10.27 21.80
C ILE A 99 -7.13 9.07 21.89
N GLU A 100 -8.01 9.01 22.88
CA GLU A 100 -8.99 7.91 22.98
C GLU A 100 -10.11 8.06 21.94
N ASP A 101 -10.51 9.31 21.64
CA ASP A 101 -11.41 9.59 20.51
C ASP A 101 -10.82 9.04 19.20
N ILE A 102 -9.49 8.90 19.16
CA ILE A 102 -8.79 8.49 17.97
C ILE A 102 -8.86 7.01 17.68
N ASP A 103 -9.00 6.19 18.72
CA ASP A 103 -9.22 4.77 18.51
C ASP A 103 -10.61 4.55 17.89
N ASN A 104 -11.62 5.29 18.33
CA ASN A 104 -13.00 5.12 17.86
C ASN A 104 -13.16 5.44 16.36
N TRP A 105 -12.83 6.66 15.91
CA TRP A 105 -12.97 7.03 14.48
C TRP A 105 -12.06 6.22 13.52
N LEU A 106 -10.84 5.85 13.94
CA LEU A 106 -9.89 5.16 13.04
C LEU A 106 -10.16 3.66 12.94
N PHE A 107 -10.61 3.01 14.01
CA PHE A 107 -10.84 1.56 13.99
C PHE A 107 -12.27 1.21 13.60
N ASP A 108 -13.27 1.98 14.05
CA ASP A 108 -14.68 1.60 13.80
C ASP A 108 -15.17 2.04 12.42
N ASP A 109 -14.71 3.19 11.91
CA ASP A 109 -15.21 3.72 10.65
C ASP A 109 -14.19 3.72 9.50
N PHE A 110 -12.93 4.13 9.74
CA PHE A 110 -11.98 4.30 8.64
C PHE A 110 -11.58 2.98 7.95
N GLY A 111 -11.49 1.89 8.72
CA GLY A 111 -10.85 0.65 8.27
C GLY A 111 -11.54 -0.07 7.12
N GLY A 112 -12.88 -0.09 7.07
CA GLY A 112 -13.63 -0.94 6.13
C GLY A 112 -13.31 -0.64 4.66
N TYR A 113 -13.60 0.59 4.22
CA TYR A 113 -13.30 1.04 2.86
C TYR A 113 -11.78 1.13 2.63
N HIS A 114 -11.05 1.84 3.49
CA HIS A 114 -9.66 2.21 3.20
C HIS A 114 -8.71 1.01 3.20
N PHE A 115 -8.90 0.01 4.06
CA PHE A 115 -8.06 -1.19 4.01
C PHE A 115 -8.41 -2.07 2.81
N THR A 116 -9.69 -2.18 2.46
CA THR A 116 -10.10 -2.92 1.25
C THR A 116 -9.52 -2.27 0.00
N LYS A 117 -9.61 -0.94 -0.11
CA LYS A 117 -9.05 -0.19 -1.24
C LYS A 117 -7.53 -0.26 -1.29
N LEU A 118 -6.87 -0.22 -0.14
CA LEU A 118 -5.41 -0.41 -0.08
C LEU A 118 -5.01 -1.82 -0.54
N CYS A 119 -5.78 -2.86 -0.19
CA CYS A 119 -5.55 -4.22 -0.67
C CYS A 119 -5.74 -4.34 -2.19
N GLU A 120 -6.81 -3.76 -2.74
CA GLU A 120 -7.06 -3.67 -4.19
C GLU A 120 -5.90 -2.99 -4.92
N LEU A 121 -5.53 -1.76 -4.51
CA LEU A 121 -4.47 -1.00 -5.15
C LEU A 121 -3.10 -1.72 -5.05
N SER A 122 -2.83 -2.38 -3.92
CA SER A 122 -1.62 -3.20 -3.74
C SER A 122 -1.63 -4.43 -4.65
N ALA A 123 -2.78 -5.07 -4.83
CA ALA A 123 -2.93 -6.20 -5.74
C ALA A 123 -2.71 -5.74 -7.20
N ASN A 124 -3.21 -4.58 -7.59
CA ASN A 124 -2.99 -4.01 -8.93
C ASN A 124 -1.51 -3.74 -9.23
N ILE A 125 -0.72 -3.32 -8.22
CA ILE A 125 0.74 -3.22 -8.37
C ILE A 125 1.35 -4.60 -8.58
N TYR A 126 0.97 -5.59 -7.77
CA TYR A 126 1.46 -6.96 -7.93
C TYR A 126 1.14 -7.51 -9.32
N TYR A 127 -0.08 -7.32 -9.83
CA TYR A 127 -0.46 -7.72 -11.18
C TYR A 127 0.35 -6.98 -12.24
N GLY A 128 0.55 -5.67 -12.10
CA GLY A 128 1.41 -4.90 -12.99
C GLY A 128 2.85 -5.43 -13.05
N ILE A 129 3.42 -5.86 -11.91
CA ILE A 129 4.75 -6.50 -11.85
C ILE A 129 4.74 -7.84 -12.59
N VAL A 130 3.74 -8.69 -12.36
CA VAL A 130 3.62 -10.00 -13.01
C VAL A 130 3.45 -9.84 -14.53
N GLU A 131 2.59 -8.92 -14.98
CA GLU A 131 2.39 -8.60 -16.39
C GLU A 131 3.67 -8.12 -17.06
N TYR A 132 4.44 -7.25 -16.39
CA TYR A 132 5.73 -6.79 -16.89
C TYR A 132 6.73 -7.93 -17.10
N ILE A 133 6.78 -8.90 -16.18
CA ILE A 133 7.73 -10.02 -16.23
C ILE A 133 7.25 -11.13 -17.18
N ARG A 134 5.95 -11.25 -17.42
CA ARG A 134 5.35 -12.38 -18.15
C ARG A 134 5.91 -12.61 -19.56
N PRO A 135 6.14 -11.58 -20.42
CA PRO A 135 6.76 -11.79 -21.73
C PRO A 135 8.14 -12.44 -21.65
N ILE A 136 8.92 -12.10 -20.61
CA ILE A 136 10.25 -12.64 -20.37
C ILE A 136 10.14 -14.09 -19.92
N TYR A 137 9.22 -14.37 -18.99
CA TYR A 137 8.90 -15.74 -18.59
C TYR A 137 8.56 -16.62 -19.81
N VAL A 138 7.64 -16.17 -20.68
CA VAL A 138 7.21 -16.93 -21.86
C VAL A 138 8.39 -17.17 -22.82
N LYS A 139 9.23 -16.15 -23.03
CA LYS A 139 10.40 -16.23 -23.92
C LYS A 139 11.50 -17.13 -23.37
N CYS A 140 11.70 -17.14 -22.06
CA CYS A 140 12.77 -17.89 -21.42
C CYS A 140 12.37 -19.33 -21.06
N LEU A 141 11.09 -19.67 -20.99
CA LEU A 141 10.63 -21.01 -20.61
C LEU A 141 11.12 -22.06 -21.61
N VAL A 142 11.86 -23.04 -21.10
CA VAL A 142 12.30 -24.22 -21.86
C VAL A 142 11.64 -25.45 -21.23
N ARG A 143 10.92 -26.24 -22.03
CA ARG A 143 10.39 -27.54 -21.60
C ARG A 143 11.48 -28.59 -21.76
N THR A 144 11.79 -29.30 -20.68
CA THR A 144 12.81 -30.36 -20.69
C THR A 144 12.19 -31.74 -20.88
N ASP A 145 10.96 -31.92 -20.40
CA ASP A 145 10.14 -33.13 -20.55
C ASP A 145 8.65 -32.79 -20.26
N GLU A 146 7.79 -33.79 -20.03
CA GLU A 146 6.35 -33.61 -19.78
C GLU A 146 6.04 -32.77 -18.53
N ILE A 147 6.87 -32.86 -17.48
CA ILE A 147 6.67 -32.18 -16.20
C ILE A 147 7.81 -31.20 -15.85
N GLY A 148 8.97 -31.39 -16.46
CA GLY A 148 10.19 -30.65 -16.28
C GLY A 148 10.27 -29.39 -17.13
N TYR A 149 10.85 -28.36 -16.54
CA TYR A 149 11.08 -27.09 -17.22
C TYR A 149 12.33 -26.41 -16.63
N SER A 150 12.89 -25.51 -17.42
CA SER A 150 13.96 -24.62 -17.02
C SER A 150 13.76 -23.25 -17.67
N TYR A 151 14.67 -22.32 -17.41
CA TYR A 151 14.68 -21.03 -18.07
C TYR A 151 16.02 -20.80 -18.78
N LYS A 152 15.96 -20.20 -19.97
CA LYS A 152 17.14 -19.63 -20.61
C LYS A 152 17.66 -18.48 -19.75
N MET A 153 18.84 -18.66 -19.17
CA MET A 153 19.52 -17.65 -18.36
C MET A 153 20.23 -16.64 -19.26
N PRO A 154 20.21 -15.34 -18.94
CA PRO A 154 21.06 -14.34 -19.58
C PRO A 154 22.55 -14.66 -19.36
N ASP A 155 23.37 -14.48 -20.39
CA ASP A 155 24.81 -14.80 -20.35
C ASP A 155 25.57 -13.87 -19.38
N GLU A 156 25.03 -12.68 -19.13
CA GLU A 156 25.59 -11.66 -18.24
C GLU A 156 25.43 -12.00 -16.75
N LEU A 157 24.49 -12.90 -16.42
CA LEU A 157 24.31 -13.41 -15.06
C LEU A 157 25.33 -14.53 -14.82
N THR A 158 26.48 -14.15 -14.27
CA THR A 158 27.58 -15.11 -14.01
C THR A 158 27.50 -15.73 -12.62
N GLU A 159 26.99 -14.97 -11.65
CA GLU A 159 26.91 -15.30 -10.24
C GLU A 159 25.78 -16.30 -9.96
N SER A 160 26.05 -17.33 -9.16
CA SER A 160 25.09 -18.38 -8.78
C SER A 160 23.82 -17.82 -8.13
N GLU A 161 23.99 -16.85 -7.25
CA GLU A 161 22.94 -16.20 -6.49
C GLU A 161 22.02 -15.40 -7.42
N SER A 162 22.59 -14.67 -8.38
CA SER A 162 21.80 -13.90 -9.36
C SER A 162 21.03 -14.81 -10.32
N LYS A 163 21.60 -15.98 -10.70
CA LYS A 163 20.87 -17.01 -11.47
C LYS A 163 19.70 -17.59 -10.67
N PHE A 164 19.91 -17.86 -9.37
CA PHE A 164 18.85 -18.34 -8.49
C PHE A 164 17.73 -17.31 -8.33
N GLU A 165 18.06 -16.04 -8.07
CA GLU A 165 17.08 -14.96 -7.96
C GLU A 165 16.27 -14.78 -9.25
N TYR A 166 16.92 -14.84 -10.41
CA TYR A 166 16.25 -14.79 -11.72
C TYR A 166 15.29 -15.97 -11.91
N TYR A 167 15.75 -17.19 -11.60
CA TYR A 167 14.94 -18.40 -11.68
C TYR A 167 13.69 -18.31 -10.79
N GLU A 168 13.85 -17.84 -9.55
CA GLU A 168 12.76 -17.67 -8.61
C GLU A 168 11.76 -16.58 -9.03
N LEU A 169 12.25 -15.47 -9.61
CA LEU A 169 11.41 -14.42 -10.17
C LEU A 169 10.47 -14.96 -11.27
N LEU A 170 11.01 -15.74 -12.20
CA LEU A 170 10.23 -16.34 -13.27
C LEU A 170 9.25 -17.40 -12.75
N ASN A 171 9.63 -18.18 -11.74
CA ASN A 171 8.72 -19.12 -11.08
C ASN A 171 7.54 -18.47 -10.39
N ARG A 172 7.76 -17.33 -9.71
CA ARG A 172 6.67 -16.58 -9.09
C ARG A 172 5.66 -16.08 -10.11
N THR A 173 6.15 -15.67 -11.29
CA THR A 173 5.34 -15.22 -12.43
C THR A 173 4.50 -16.34 -13.07
N ARG A 174 4.89 -17.61 -12.87
CA ARG A 174 4.17 -18.78 -13.38
C ARG A 174 2.86 -19.07 -12.63
N SER A 175 2.76 -18.67 -11.35
CA SER A 175 1.60 -18.99 -10.51
C SER A 175 0.30 -18.43 -11.12
N PRO A 176 -0.84 -19.12 -10.98
CA PRO A 176 -2.10 -18.61 -11.51
C PRO A 176 -2.41 -17.25 -10.90
N PHE A 177 -2.97 -16.35 -11.70
CA PHE A 177 -3.45 -15.06 -11.22
C PHE A 177 -4.45 -15.33 -10.10
N LEU A 178 -4.20 -14.73 -8.93
CA LEU A 178 -5.23 -14.61 -7.92
C LEU A 178 -6.39 -13.79 -8.52
N PRO A 179 -7.64 -13.97 -8.05
CA PRO A 179 -8.73 -13.08 -8.43
C PRO A 179 -8.36 -11.64 -8.09
N ALA A 180 -8.79 -10.69 -8.93
CA ALA A 180 -8.71 -9.28 -8.57
C ALA A 180 -9.47 -9.06 -7.26
N ILE A 181 -8.89 -8.24 -6.39
CA ILE A 181 -9.57 -7.75 -5.19
C ILE A 181 -10.27 -6.47 -5.62
N GLU A 182 -11.57 -6.41 -5.43
CA GLU A 182 -12.37 -5.23 -5.77
C GLU A 182 -13.05 -4.70 -4.49
N THR A 183 -12.92 -3.40 -4.27
CA THR A 183 -13.65 -2.72 -3.21
C THR A 183 -15.11 -2.62 -3.60
N CYS A 184 -16.01 -2.93 -2.68
CA CYS A 184 -17.45 -2.81 -2.91
C CYS A 184 -17.82 -1.36 -3.21
N GLU A 185 -18.55 -1.10 -4.32
CA GLU A 185 -18.99 0.23 -4.75
C GLU A 185 -19.73 1.00 -3.63
N HIS A 186 -20.56 0.31 -2.85
CA HIS A 186 -21.31 0.88 -1.72
C HIS A 186 -20.40 1.42 -0.61
N LEU A 187 -19.15 0.97 -0.53
CA LEU A 187 -18.16 1.51 0.40
C LEU A 187 -17.46 2.74 -0.18
N GLU A 188 -17.38 2.86 -1.51
CA GLU A 188 -16.79 4.03 -2.18
C GLU A 188 -17.69 5.26 -2.04
N GLU A 189 -19.02 5.09 -2.14
CA GLU A 189 -19.99 6.20 -2.00
C GLU A 189 -19.95 6.92 -0.64
N ARG A 190 -19.29 6.32 0.36
CA ARG A 190 -19.17 6.85 1.71
C ARG A 190 -17.93 7.76 1.91
N TYR A 191 -17.00 7.82 0.95
CA TYR A 191 -15.67 8.47 1.09
C TYR A 191 -15.16 9.16 -0.19
#